data_AF-A0A1S3QJG9-F1
#
_entry.id   AF-A0A1S3QJG9-F1
#
_cell.length_a   1.000
_cell.length_b   1.000
_cell.length_c   1.000
_cell.angle_alpha   90.00
_cell.angle_beta   90.00
_cell.angle_gamma   90.00
#
_symmetry.space_group_name_H-M   'P 1'
#
loop_
_entity.id
_entity.type
_entity.pdbx_description
1 polymer ?
#
loop_
_entity_poly.entity_id
_entity_poly.type
_entity_poly.pdbx_seq_one_letter_code
_entity_poly.pdbx_strand_id
1 'polypeptide(L)'
;MIAILINTISMGIEHHNQPEELTNVLEICNIVFTSMFAMEMILKITASGCFNYLRNPYNVFDGVIVIISVCEIIGQSDGGLSILRTFRLLRVLKLVRFMPALRRQLVVLMKTMDNVATFCMLLMLFIFIFSILGMHIFGCKFSLKTEAGDTVPDRKNFDSLLWAIVTVFQILTQEDWNTVLYNGMAATSPLAALYFVALMTFGNYVLFNLLVAILVEGFQAEGDANRSYSEDDSSNFDESEKLNDSLKLS
;
A
#
# COMPACT_ATOMS: atom_id res chain seq x y z
N MET A 1 24.60 -2.52 -1.30
CA MET A 1 23.93 -1.84 -0.17
C MET A 1 24.27 -0.36 -0.16
N ILE A 2 25.55 0.01 -0.03
CA ILE A 2 26.00 1.42 -0.02
C ILE A 2 25.49 2.20 -1.24
N ALA A 3 25.60 1.65 -2.46
CA ALA A 3 25.08 2.28 -3.67
C ALA A 3 23.56 2.57 -3.62
N ILE A 4 22.78 1.70 -2.98
CA ILE A 4 21.32 1.89 -2.82
C ILE A 4 21.05 2.98 -1.80
N LEU A 5 21.80 3.01 -0.70
CA LEU A 5 21.68 4.03 0.32
C LEU A 5 22.03 5.42 -0.24
N ILE A 6 23.12 5.54 -1.00
CA ILE A 6 23.49 6.79 -1.67
C ILE A 6 22.43 7.18 -2.72
N ASN A 7 21.91 6.23 -3.49
CA ASN A 7 20.84 6.49 -4.46
C ASN A 7 19.56 7.01 -3.78
N THR A 8 19.17 6.42 -2.64
CA THR A 8 18.04 6.88 -1.84
C THR A 8 18.26 8.28 -1.28
N ILE A 9 19.45 8.57 -0.75
CA ILE A 9 19.78 9.92 -0.26
C ILE A 9 19.72 10.93 -1.41
N SER A 10 20.27 10.58 -2.58
CA SER A 10 20.24 11.41 -3.78
C SER A 10 18.80 11.79 -4.16
N MET A 11 17.85 10.85 -4.09
CA MET A 11 16.43 11.16 -4.34
C MET A 11 15.82 12.07 -3.27
N GLY A 12 16.24 11.96 -2.01
CA GLY A 12 15.74 12.78 -0.91
C GLY A 12 16.23 14.24 -0.92
N ILE A 13 17.24 14.56 -1.73
CA ILE A 13 17.79 15.92 -1.85
C ILE A 13 16.98 16.79 -2.83
N GLU A 14 16.23 16.19 -3.75
CA GLU A 14 15.41 16.92 -4.74
C GLU A 14 14.42 17.87 -4.04
N HIS A 15 14.43 19.16 -4.40
CA HIS A 15 13.52 20.15 -3.83
C HIS A 15 13.01 21.19 -4.84
N HIS A 16 11.91 21.87 -4.49
CA HIS A 16 11.34 22.91 -5.34
C HIS A 16 12.31 24.09 -5.49
N ASN A 17 12.43 24.64 -6.71
CA ASN A 17 13.35 25.72 -7.09
C ASN A 17 14.83 25.44 -6.77
N GLN A 18 15.29 24.21 -7.02
CA GLN A 18 16.71 23.85 -6.87
C GLN A 18 17.59 24.43 -7.99
N PRO A 19 18.88 24.70 -7.72
CA PRO A 19 19.81 25.20 -8.74
C PRO A 19 20.00 24.18 -9.87
N GLU A 20 20.21 24.67 -11.10
CA GLU A 20 20.39 23.84 -12.30
C GLU A 20 21.56 22.86 -12.14
N GLU A 21 22.64 23.29 -11.48
CA GLU A 21 23.80 22.45 -11.17
C GLU A 21 23.43 21.22 -10.33
N LEU A 22 22.56 21.39 -9.33
CA LEU A 22 22.11 20.27 -8.50
C LEU A 22 21.25 19.30 -9.32
N THR A 23 20.37 19.83 -10.17
CA THR A 23 19.56 19.00 -11.09
C THR A 23 20.45 18.16 -12.00
N ASN A 24 21.46 18.76 -12.62
CA ASN A 24 22.40 18.07 -13.51
C ASN A 24 23.16 16.96 -12.78
N VAL A 25 23.68 17.25 -11.57
CA VAL A 25 24.38 16.26 -10.75
C VAL A 25 23.45 15.08 -10.39
N LEU A 26 22.21 15.37 -9.99
CA LEU A 26 21.23 14.34 -9.62
C LEU A 26 20.82 13.47 -10.82
N GLU A 27 20.69 14.04 -12.02
CA GLU A 27 20.42 13.28 -13.25
C GLU A 27 21.60 12.38 -13.64
N ILE A 28 22.83 12.88 -13.55
CA ILE A 28 24.03 12.06 -13.78
C ILE A 28 24.09 10.90 -12.77
N CYS A 29 23.88 11.19 -11.49
CA CYS A 29 23.81 10.16 -10.45
C CYS A 29 22.72 9.12 -10.77
N ASN A 30 21.54 9.56 -11.21
CA ASN A 30 20.44 8.67 -11.58
C ASN A 30 20.82 7.68 -12.69
N ILE A 31 21.48 8.16 -13.74
CA ILE A 31 21.98 7.32 -14.84
C ILE A 31 23.02 6.34 -14.31
N VAL A 32 24.03 6.82 -13.56
CA VAL A 32 25.11 5.99 -13.02
C VAL A 32 24.58 4.85 -12.14
N PHE A 33 23.66 5.14 -11.21
CA PHE A 33 23.07 4.12 -10.34
C PHE A 33 22.22 3.12 -11.12
N THR A 34 21.46 3.58 -12.11
CA THR A 34 20.65 2.68 -12.96
C THR A 34 21.53 1.74 -13.76
N SER A 35 22.59 2.26 -14.39
CA SER A 35 23.57 1.45 -15.12
C SER A 35 24.27 0.44 -14.21
N MET A 36 24.65 0.85 -12.99
CA MET A 36 25.25 -0.04 -12.00
C MET A 36 24.31 -1.20 -11.62
N PHE A 37 23.02 -0.91 -11.37
CA PHE A 37 22.05 -1.96 -11.03
C PHE A 37 21.68 -2.85 -12.22
N ALA A 38 21.64 -2.30 -13.43
CA ALA A 38 21.47 -3.07 -14.66
C ALA A 38 22.64 -4.06 -14.85
N MET A 39 23.86 -3.60 -14.61
CA MET A 39 25.05 -4.46 -14.66
C MET A 39 25.01 -5.54 -13.58
N GLU A 40 24.65 -5.21 -12.33
CA GLU A 40 24.45 -6.18 -11.24
C GLU A 40 23.43 -7.27 -11.64
N MET A 41 22.31 -6.87 -12.27
CA MET A 41 21.29 -7.80 -12.74
C MET A 41 21.82 -8.73 -13.83
N ILE A 42 22.49 -8.20 -14.86
CA ILE A 42 23.06 -8.98 -15.96
C ILE A 42 24.05 -10.02 -15.42
N LEU A 43 24.96 -9.59 -14.54
CA LEU A 43 25.96 -10.48 -13.93
C LEU A 43 25.30 -11.62 -13.13
N LYS A 44 24.24 -11.34 -12.38
CA LYS A 44 23.48 -12.38 -11.65
C LYS A 44 22.81 -13.38 -12.59
N ILE A 45 22.20 -12.88 -13.68
CA ILE A 45 21.55 -13.74 -14.68
C ILE A 45 22.59 -14.64 -15.36
N THR A 46 23.76 -14.11 -15.74
CA THR A 46 24.81 -14.91 -16.37
C THR A 46 25.43 -15.93 -15.43
N ALA A 47 25.61 -15.59 -14.15
CA ALA A 47 26.24 -16.48 -13.17
C ALA A 47 25.30 -17.59 -12.66
N SER A 48 24.03 -17.27 -12.41
CA SER A 48 23.05 -18.22 -11.84
C SER A 48 22.21 -18.94 -12.89
N GLY A 49 22.15 -18.42 -14.12
CA GLY A 49 21.21 -18.85 -15.14
C GLY A 49 19.82 -18.20 -14.97
N CYS A 50 19.12 -17.99 -16.09
CA CYS A 50 17.83 -17.28 -16.13
C CYS A 50 16.76 -17.94 -15.24
N PHE A 51 16.64 -19.27 -15.31
CA PHE A 51 15.63 -20.00 -14.53
C PHE A 51 15.88 -19.95 -13.01
N ASN A 52 17.15 -20.02 -12.58
CA ASN A 52 17.48 -19.93 -11.16
C ASN A 52 17.30 -18.50 -10.63
N TYR A 53 17.59 -17.50 -11.46
CA TYR A 53 17.32 -16.10 -11.13
C TYR A 53 15.82 -15.86 -10.88
N LEU A 54 14.96 -16.36 -11.77
CA LEU A 54 13.50 -16.20 -11.66
C LEU A 54 12.87 -17.00 -10.51
N ARG A 55 13.54 -18.05 -10.02
CA ARG A 55 13.06 -18.83 -8.87
C ARG A 55 13.18 -18.09 -7.54
N ASN A 56 14.11 -17.14 -7.44
CA ASN A 56 14.31 -16.36 -6.21
C ASN A 56 13.47 -15.07 -6.23
N PRO A 57 12.45 -14.92 -5.36
CA PRO A 57 11.54 -13.77 -5.37
C PRO A 57 12.27 -12.44 -5.14
N TYR A 58 13.38 -12.45 -4.40
CA TYR A 58 14.17 -11.23 -4.16
C TYR A 58 14.91 -10.77 -5.41
N ASN A 59 15.38 -11.71 -6.23
CA ASN A 59 16.02 -11.41 -7.51
C ASN A 59 14.99 -10.93 -8.51
N VAL A 60 13.82 -11.57 -8.60
CA VAL A 60 12.70 -11.12 -9.44
C VAL A 60 12.30 -9.69 -9.08
N PHE A 61 12.11 -9.40 -7.79
CA PHE A 61 11.78 -8.05 -7.32
C PHE A 61 12.83 -7.01 -7.74
N ASP A 62 14.13 -7.28 -7.51
CA ASP A 62 15.22 -6.40 -7.92
C ASP A 62 15.26 -6.20 -9.44
N GLY A 63 15.06 -7.27 -10.20
CA GLY A 63 15.01 -7.25 -11.66
C GLY A 63 13.86 -6.39 -12.21
N VAL A 64 12.65 -6.53 -11.65
CA VAL A 64 11.50 -5.68 -12.03
C VAL A 64 11.82 -4.20 -11.83
N ILE A 65 12.40 -3.85 -10.69
CA ILE A 65 12.80 -2.46 -10.40
C ILE A 65 13.84 -1.96 -11.40
N VAL A 66 14.84 -2.78 -11.75
CA VAL A 66 15.86 -2.43 -12.75
C VAL A 66 15.23 -2.23 -14.13
N ILE A 67 14.33 -3.11 -14.56
CA ILE A 67 13.64 -3.00 -15.85
C ILE A 67 12.82 -1.70 -15.93
N ILE A 68 12.03 -1.39 -14.91
CA ILE A 68 11.26 -0.14 -14.83
C ILE A 68 12.20 1.07 -14.93
N SER A 69 13.35 1.01 -14.26
CA SER A 69 14.35 2.09 -14.25
C SER A 69 15.01 2.30 -15.61
N VAL A 70 15.28 1.22 -16.36
CA VAL A 70 15.80 1.31 -17.73
C VAL A 70 14.75 1.84 -18.68
N CYS A 71 13.49 1.38 -18.57
CA CYS A 71 12.37 1.90 -19.35
C CYS A 71 12.12 3.39 -19.08
N GLU A 72 12.30 3.86 -17.84
CA GLU A 72 12.23 5.29 -17.50
C GLU A 72 13.25 6.10 -18.31
N ILE A 73 14.52 5.68 -18.35
CA ILE A 73 15.59 6.41 -19.07
C ILE A 73 15.33 6.42 -20.57
N ILE A 74 14.90 5.30 -21.14
CA ILE A 74 14.61 5.18 -22.58
C ILE A 74 13.37 6.00 -22.95
N GLY A 75 12.34 6.01 -22.10
CA GLY A 75 11.08 6.72 -22.34
C GLY A 75 11.12 8.23 -22.11
N GLN A 76 12.24 8.78 -21.63
CA GLN A 76 12.39 10.23 -21.44
C GLN A 76 12.50 11.02 -22.76
N SER A 77 12.85 10.37 -23.89
CA SER A 77 12.97 11.03 -25.18
C SER A 77 11.64 11.45 -25.81
N ASP A 78 10.52 10.82 -25.41
CA ASP A 78 9.21 11.01 -26.06
C ASP A 78 8.30 12.03 -25.36
N GLY A 79 8.79 12.78 -24.36
CA GLY A 79 8.13 13.96 -23.79
C GLY A 79 6.78 13.75 -23.05
N GLY A 80 6.14 12.59 -23.20
CA GLY A 80 4.77 12.34 -22.71
C GLY A 80 4.67 11.69 -21.34
N LEU A 81 5.76 11.21 -20.76
CA LEU A 81 5.72 10.31 -19.60
C LEU A 81 6.39 10.89 -18.36
N SER A 82 5.99 12.11 -17.96
CA SER A 82 6.48 12.73 -16.72
C SER A 82 6.26 11.86 -15.47
N ILE A 83 5.25 10.98 -15.48
CA ILE A 83 4.95 10.02 -14.40
C ILE A 83 6.06 8.95 -14.25
N LEU A 84 6.76 8.59 -15.33
CA LEU A 84 7.85 7.61 -15.26
C LEU A 84 8.98 8.07 -14.35
N ARG A 85 9.18 9.39 -14.24
CA ARG A 85 10.16 9.96 -13.31
C ARG A 85 9.85 9.57 -11.86
N THR A 86 8.58 9.48 -11.48
CA THR A 86 8.16 9.07 -10.14
C THR A 86 8.49 7.59 -9.84
N PHE A 87 8.58 6.73 -10.86
CA PHE A 87 8.91 5.31 -10.64
C PHE A 87 10.34 5.08 -10.16
N ARG A 88 11.26 6.06 -10.30
CA ARG A 88 12.58 5.99 -9.66
C ARG A 88 12.49 5.79 -8.15
N LEU A 89 11.43 6.28 -7.50
CA LEU A 89 11.19 6.12 -6.07
C LEU A 89 10.99 4.65 -5.68
N LEU A 90 10.53 3.79 -6.60
CA LEU A 90 10.40 2.35 -6.34
C LEU A 90 11.77 1.71 -6.03
N ARG A 91 12.88 2.32 -6.46
CA ARG A 91 14.24 1.84 -6.14
C ARG A 91 14.55 1.91 -4.64
N VAL A 92 13.91 2.80 -3.89
CA VAL A 92 14.01 2.85 -2.42
C VAL A 92 13.54 1.53 -1.80
N LEU A 93 12.59 0.85 -2.42
CA LEU A 93 12.11 -0.46 -1.97
C LEU A 93 13.21 -1.54 -2.04
N LYS A 94 14.30 -1.34 -2.79
CA LYS A 94 15.45 -2.24 -2.74
C LYS A 94 16.09 -2.29 -1.34
N LEU A 95 15.87 -1.30 -0.47
CA LEU A 95 16.30 -1.34 0.94
C LEU A 95 15.63 -2.46 1.72
N VAL A 96 14.40 -2.84 1.35
CA VAL A 96 13.63 -3.93 1.98
C VAL A 96 14.45 -5.21 2.03
N ARG A 97 15.21 -5.56 0.97
CA ARG A 97 15.99 -6.79 0.92
C ARG A 97 17.11 -6.85 1.98
N PHE A 98 17.56 -5.70 2.46
CA PHE A 98 18.63 -5.55 3.46
C PHE A 98 18.12 -5.36 4.89
N MET A 99 16.80 -5.21 5.08
CA MET A 99 16.20 -5.04 6.39
C MET A 99 15.39 -6.30 6.76
N PRO A 100 16.00 -7.30 7.43
CA PRO A 100 15.31 -8.53 7.83
C PRO A 100 14.01 -8.28 8.59
N ALA A 101 13.99 -7.26 9.46
CA ALA A 101 12.79 -6.85 10.18
C ALA A 101 11.64 -6.44 9.23
N LEU A 102 11.93 -5.58 8.25
CA LEU A 102 10.94 -5.12 7.27
C LEU A 102 10.46 -6.26 6.36
N ARG A 103 11.36 -7.18 5.97
CA ARG A 103 10.98 -8.39 5.22
C ARG A 103 10.00 -9.24 6.00
N ARG A 104 10.30 -9.49 7.29
CA ARG A 104 9.42 -10.28 8.16
C ARG A 104 8.04 -9.62 8.26
N GLN A 105 7.99 -8.31 8.45
CA GLN A 105 6.73 -7.56 8.51
C GLN A 105 5.92 -7.67 7.21
N LEU A 106 6.56 -7.48 6.04
CA LEU A 106 5.88 -7.62 4.75
C LEU A 106 5.36 -9.04 4.50
N VAL A 107 6.09 -10.07 4.92
CA VAL A 107 5.62 -11.46 4.81
C VAL A 107 4.42 -11.71 5.72
N VAL A 108 4.42 -11.20 6.95
CA VAL A 108 3.28 -11.30 7.87
C VAL A 108 2.06 -10.56 7.33
N LEU A 109 2.26 -9.36 6.77
CA LEU A 109 1.20 -8.59 6.12
C LEU A 109 0.59 -9.37 4.95
N MET A 110 1.42 -9.97 4.10
CA MET A 110 0.94 -10.76 2.96
C MET A 110 0.18 -12.02 3.41
N LYS A 111 0.60 -12.67 4.50
CA LYS A 111 -0.11 -13.84 5.06
C LYS A 111 -1.48 -13.50 5.63
N THR A 112 -1.66 -12.29 6.15
CA THR A 112 -2.94 -11.80 6.72
C THR A 112 -3.83 -11.14 5.67
N MET A 113 -3.32 -10.89 4.46
CA MET A 113 -4.03 -10.16 3.42
C MET A 113 -5.30 -10.88 2.94
N ASP A 114 -5.29 -12.21 2.85
CA ASP A 114 -6.45 -12.99 2.37
C ASP A 114 -7.67 -12.81 3.27
N ASN A 115 -7.44 -12.81 4.59
CA ASN A 115 -8.51 -12.65 5.55
C ASN A 115 -8.96 -11.18 5.63
N VAL A 116 -8.02 -10.22 5.63
CA VAL A 116 -8.32 -8.78 5.54
C VAL A 116 -9.14 -8.46 4.28
N ALA A 117 -8.82 -9.06 3.13
CA ALA A 117 -9.49 -8.81 1.86
C ALA A 117 -10.98 -9.12 1.93
N THR A 118 -11.38 -10.20 2.61
CA THR A 118 -12.79 -10.59 2.77
C THR A 118 -13.59 -9.52 3.50
N PHE A 119 -13.06 -8.97 4.60
CA PHE A 119 -13.71 -7.89 5.33
C PHE A 119 -13.68 -6.56 4.58
N CYS A 120 -12.59 -6.25 3.88
CA CYS A 120 -12.49 -5.09 2.99
C CYS A 120 -13.52 -5.15 1.86
N MET A 121 -13.79 -6.32 1.27
CA MET A 121 -14.84 -6.48 0.27
C MET A 121 -16.23 -6.16 0.84
N LEU A 122 -16.53 -6.64 2.06
CA LEU A 122 -17.78 -6.30 2.75
C LEU A 122 -17.92 -4.79 2.99
N LEU A 123 -16.84 -4.14 3.46
CA LEU A 123 -16.79 -2.70 3.67
C LEU A 123 -16.99 -1.93 2.35
N MET A 124 -16.34 -2.35 1.27
CA MET A 124 -16.48 -1.74 -0.06
C MET A 124 -17.90 -1.90 -0.61
N LEU A 125 -18.54 -3.07 -0.41
CA LEU A 125 -19.94 -3.29 -0.76
C LEU A 125 -20.87 -2.35 0.01
N PHE A 126 -20.64 -2.20 1.32
CA PHE A 126 -21.38 -1.27 2.16
C PHE A 126 -21.24 0.19 1.67
N ILE A 127 -20.00 0.63 1.41
CA ILE A 127 -19.72 1.96 0.83
C ILE A 127 -20.45 2.12 -0.50
N PHE A 128 -20.40 1.11 -1.37
CA PHE A 128 -21.05 1.15 -2.68
C PHE A 128 -22.57 1.31 -2.58
N ILE A 129 -23.24 0.54 -1.72
CA ILE A 129 -24.69 0.63 -1.49
C ILE A 129 -25.07 2.03 -0.99
N PHE A 130 -24.37 2.54 0.03
CA PHE A 130 -24.65 3.87 0.58
C PHE A 130 -24.33 4.98 -0.41
N SER A 131 -23.33 4.80 -1.28
CA SER A 131 -23.00 5.76 -2.33
C SER A 131 -24.11 5.89 -3.36
N ILE A 132 -24.64 4.77 -3.86
CA ILE A 132 -25.77 4.77 -4.80
C ILE A 132 -27.02 5.39 -4.14
N LEU A 133 -27.32 4.99 -2.91
CA LEU A 133 -28.45 5.56 -2.16
C LEU A 133 -28.27 7.08 -1.98
N GLY A 134 -27.07 7.52 -1.63
CA GLY A 134 -26.72 8.93 -1.49
C GLY A 134 -26.89 9.70 -2.80
N MET A 135 -26.45 9.15 -3.94
CA MET A 135 -26.68 9.76 -5.25
C MET A 135 -28.16 9.96 -5.56
N HIS A 136 -29.00 8.97 -5.26
CA HIS A 136 -30.45 9.08 -5.50
C HIS A 136 -31.12 10.13 -4.61
N ILE A 137 -30.65 10.32 -3.37
CA ILE A 137 -31.25 11.28 -2.42
C ILE A 137 -30.68 12.69 -2.62
N PHE A 138 -29.36 12.81 -2.85
CA PHE A 138 -28.59 14.04 -2.74
C PHE A 138 -27.93 14.52 -4.04
N GLY A 139 -28.05 13.77 -5.14
CA GLY A 139 -27.38 14.10 -6.41
C GLY A 139 -27.71 15.49 -6.94
N CYS A 140 -26.67 16.24 -7.30
CA CYS A 140 -26.70 17.63 -7.78
C CYS A 140 -27.26 18.65 -6.79
N LYS A 141 -27.36 18.31 -5.49
CA LYS A 141 -27.91 19.23 -4.47
C LYS A 141 -26.84 19.88 -3.60
N PHE A 142 -25.61 19.35 -3.62
CA PHE A 142 -24.51 19.80 -2.77
C PHE A 142 -23.71 20.86 -3.53
N SER A 143 -24.01 22.14 -3.25
CA SER A 143 -23.37 23.27 -3.92
C SER A 143 -22.98 24.37 -2.93
N LEU A 144 -21.88 25.06 -3.24
CA LEU A 144 -21.33 26.17 -2.48
C LEU A 144 -21.42 27.44 -3.34
N LYS A 145 -21.79 28.55 -2.70
CA LYS A 145 -21.72 29.88 -3.33
C LYS A 145 -20.35 30.48 -3.05
N THR A 146 -19.62 30.80 -4.11
CA THR A 146 -18.34 31.48 -4.04
C THR A 146 -18.53 32.98 -3.77
N GLU A 147 -17.48 33.65 -3.30
CA GLU A 147 -17.48 35.11 -3.07
C GLU A 147 -17.71 35.91 -4.37
N ALA A 148 -17.42 35.31 -5.53
CA ALA A 148 -17.69 35.87 -6.85
C ALA A 148 -19.16 35.73 -7.29
N GLY A 149 -20.00 35.05 -6.50
CA GLY A 149 -21.41 34.79 -6.80
C GLY A 149 -21.67 33.50 -7.59
N ASP A 150 -20.63 32.81 -8.05
CA ASP A 150 -20.76 31.54 -8.77
C ASP A 150 -21.14 30.40 -7.83
N THR A 151 -22.02 29.52 -8.29
CA THR A 151 -22.42 28.31 -7.57
C THR A 151 -21.63 27.13 -8.12
N VAL A 152 -20.74 26.56 -7.30
CA VAL A 152 -19.90 25.41 -7.66
C VAL A 152 -20.29 24.19 -6.83
N PRO A 153 -20.21 22.96 -7.36
CA PRO A 153 -20.43 21.76 -6.56
C PRO A 153 -19.48 21.72 -5.36
N ASP A 154 -19.99 21.28 -4.21
CA ASP A 154 -19.14 21.03 -3.05
C ASP A 154 -18.11 19.93 -3.41
N ARG A 155 -16.91 19.98 -2.83
CA ARG A 155 -15.93 18.88 -2.97
C ARG A 155 -16.50 17.55 -2.45
N LYS A 156 -17.39 17.63 -1.46
CA LYS A 156 -18.03 16.50 -0.79
C LYS A 156 -19.46 16.32 -1.31
N ASN A 157 -19.60 15.87 -2.55
CA ASN A 157 -20.91 15.77 -3.23
C ASN A 157 -21.30 14.32 -3.58
N PHE A 158 -22.55 14.17 -4.03
CA PHE A 158 -23.15 12.90 -4.45
C PHE A 158 -23.55 12.93 -5.94
N ASP A 159 -22.86 13.71 -6.76
CA ASP A 159 -23.25 13.95 -8.16
C ASP A 159 -22.81 12.80 -9.07
N SER A 160 -21.69 12.16 -8.75
CA SER A 160 -21.17 10.98 -9.46
C SER A 160 -20.81 9.86 -8.49
N LEU A 161 -20.76 8.63 -9.00
CA LEU A 161 -20.48 7.45 -8.17
C LEU A 161 -19.12 7.54 -7.46
N LEU A 162 -18.07 8.01 -8.15
CA LEU A 162 -16.75 8.12 -7.56
C LEU A 162 -16.73 9.16 -6.43
N TRP A 163 -17.35 10.33 -6.63
CA TRP A 163 -17.42 11.36 -5.60
C TRP A 163 -18.32 10.95 -4.43
N ALA A 164 -19.41 10.23 -4.69
CA ALA A 164 -20.24 9.64 -3.64
C ALA A 164 -19.47 8.61 -2.81
N ILE A 165 -18.68 7.74 -3.45
CA ILE A 165 -17.81 6.77 -2.75
C ILE A 165 -16.79 7.48 -1.87
N VAL A 166 -16.11 8.52 -2.40
CA VAL A 166 -15.15 9.31 -1.62
C VAL A 166 -15.83 10.01 -0.44
N THR A 167 -17.00 10.60 -0.65
CA THR A 167 -17.76 11.30 0.40
C THR A 167 -18.23 10.33 1.49
N VAL A 168 -18.77 9.16 1.12
CA VAL A 168 -19.16 8.10 2.06
C VAL A 168 -17.95 7.57 2.82
N PHE A 169 -16.83 7.33 2.14
CA PHE A 169 -15.57 6.93 2.78
C PHE A 169 -15.10 7.97 3.81
N GLN A 170 -15.10 9.25 3.46
CA GLN A 170 -14.74 10.34 4.38
C GLN A 170 -15.65 10.37 5.62
N ILE A 171 -16.96 10.19 5.45
CA ILE A 171 -17.90 10.07 6.57
C ILE A 171 -17.54 8.88 7.47
N LEU A 172 -17.22 7.72 6.89
CA LEU A 172 -16.82 6.52 7.66
C LEU A 172 -15.51 6.71 8.42
N THR A 173 -14.57 7.50 7.88
CA THR A 173 -13.36 7.92 8.61
C THR A 173 -13.64 8.96 9.70
N GLN A 174 -14.89 9.36 9.88
CA GLN A 174 -15.36 10.36 10.84
C GLN A 174 -14.79 11.77 10.60
N GLU A 175 -14.32 12.05 9.39
CA GLU A 175 -13.79 13.35 9.01
C GLU A 175 -14.90 14.23 8.43
N ASP A 176 -15.14 15.38 9.07
CA ASP A 176 -16.10 16.41 8.64
C ASP A 176 -17.52 15.88 8.30
N TRP A 177 -17.92 14.76 8.91
CA TRP A 177 -19.21 14.11 8.63
C TRP A 177 -20.41 14.98 9.02
N ASN A 178 -20.25 15.81 10.06
CA ASN A 178 -21.26 16.76 10.52
C ASN A 178 -21.54 17.84 9.46
N THR A 179 -20.51 18.33 8.77
CA THR A 179 -20.67 19.30 7.68
C THR A 179 -21.49 18.69 6.54
N VAL A 180 -21.17 17.46 6.14
CA VAL A 180 -21.90 16.75 5.07
C VAL A 180 -23.34 16.45 5.49
N LEU A 181 -23.56 16.08 6.75
CA LEU A 181 -24.90 15.92 7.36
C LEU A 181 -25.72 17.21 7.27
N TYR A 182 -25.17 18.33 7.74
CA TYR A 182 -25.89 19.61 7.75
C TYR A 182 -26.19 20.09 6.33
N ASN A 183 -25.25 19.92 5.40
CA ASN A 183 -25.47 20.21 3.98
C ASN A 183 -26.58 19.33 3.41
N GLY A 184 -26.60 18.03 3.72
CA GLY A 184 -27.66 17.12 3.30
C GLY A 184 -29.04 17.51 3.85
N MET A 185 -29.12 17.91 5.11
CA MET A 185 -30.35 18.38 5.75
C MET A 185 -30.84 19.69 5.11
N ALA A 186 -29.94 20.64 4.87
CA ALA A 186 -30.26 21.92 4.25
C ALA A 186 -30.70 21.76 2.78
N ALA A 187 -30.11 20.82 2.06
CA ALA A 187 -30.37 20.60 0.64
C ALA A 187 -31.63 19.76 0.35
N THR A 188 -32.15 19.03 1.33
CA THR A 188 -33.33 18.17 1.14
C THR A 188 -34.38 18.35 2.24
N SER A 189 -34.15 17.78 3.41
CA SER A 189 -35.01 17.89 4.58
C SER A 189 -34.26 17.43 5.83
N PRO A 190 -34.71 17.79 7.04
CA PRO A 190 -34.12 17.28 8.28
C PRO A 190 -34.12 15.76 8.40
N LEU A 191 -35.03 15.05 7.70
CA LEU A 191 -35.08 13.58 7.67
C LEU A 191 -33.86 12.96 6.98
N ALA A 192 -33.13 13.71 6.16
CA ALA A 192 -31.87 13.28 5.58
C ALA A 192 -30.84 12.89 6.66
N ALA A 193 -30.97 13.43 7.88
CA ALA A 193 -30.12 13.04 9.00
C ALA A 193 -30.14 11.53 9.26
N LEU A 194 -31.26 10.84 9.00
CA LEU A 194 -31.37 9.40 9.19
C LEU A 194 -30.41 8.61 8.30
N TYR A 195 -30.18 9.06 7.06
CA TYR A 195 -29.21 8.45 6.16
C TYR A 195 -27.80 8.48 6.76
N PHE A 196 -27.37 9.65 7.25
CA PHE A 196 -26.03 9.83 7.81
C PHE A 196 -25.86 9.15 9.17
N VAL A 197 -26.89 9.16 10.01
CA VAL A 197 -26.89 8.44 11.30
C VAL A 197 -26.82 6.93 11.07
N ALA A 198 -27.59 6.39 10.12
CA ALA A 198 -27.50 4.98 9.74
C ALA A 198 -26.11 4.65 9.17
N LEU A 199 -25.61 5.47 8.25
CA LEU A 199 -24.29 5.30 7.66
C LEU A 199 -23.20 5.26 8.74
N MET A 200 -23.23 6.19 9.69
CA MET A 200 -22.26 6.21 10.79
C MET A 200 -22.42 5.05 11.75
N THR A 201 -23.64 4.69 12.12
CA THR A 201 -23.88 3.62 13.09
C THR A 201 -23.47 2.26 12.53
N PHE A 202 -23.98 1.90 11.36
CA PHE A 202 -23.67 0.63 10.71
C PHE A 202 -22.25 0.59 10.17
N GLY A 203 -21.77 1.69 9.59
CA GLY A 203 -20.43 1.77 9.02
C GLY A 203 -19.33 1.64 10.08
N ASN A 204 -19.44 2.37 11.20
CA ASN A 204 -18.48 2.21 12.30
C ASN A 204 -18.56 0.83 12.95
N TYR A 205 -19.76 0.23 13.03
CA TYR A 205 -19.91 -1.14 13.51
C TYR A 205 -19.18 -2.15 12.61
N VAL A 206 -19.31 -2.02 11.28
CA VAL A 206 -18.57 -2.84 10.31
C VAL A 206 -17.05 -2.63 10.46
N LEU A 207 -16.60 -1.38 10.56
CA LEU A 207 -15.17 -1.06 10.76
C LEU A 207 -14.61 -1.63 12.06
N PHE A 208 -15.35 -1.53 13.16
CA PHE A 208 -14.92 -2.06 14.46
C PHE A 208 -14.82 -3.58 14.43
N ASN A 209 -15.81 -4.25 13.83
CA ASN A 209 -15.76 -5.71 13.66
C ASN A 209 -14.62 -6.15 12.75
N LEU A 210 -14.28 -5.37 11.73
CA LEU A 210 -13.10 -5.61 10.89
C LEU A 210 -11.80 -5.49 11.73
N LEU A 211 -11.68 -4.45 12.55
CA LEU A 211 -10.51 -4.27 13.43
C LEU A 211 -10.36 -5.44 14.42
N VAL A 212 -11.46 -5.84 15.05
CA VAL A 212 -11.48 -6.98 15.99
C VAL A 212 -11.10 -8.28 15.27
N ALA A 213 -11.64 -8.53 14.07
CA ALA A 213 -11.32 -9.72 13.31
C ALA A 213 -9.82 -9.80 12.98
N ILE A 214 -9.24 -8.71 12.47
CA ILE A 214 -7.80 -8.63 12.14
C ILE A 214 -6.94 -8.85 13.39
N LEU A 215 -7.34 -8.27 14.53
CA LEU A 215 -6.61 -8.42 15.78
C LEU A 215 -6.68 -9.87 16.33
N VAL A 216 -7.85 -10.51 16.26
CA VAL A 216 -8.02 -11.91 16.66
C VAL A 216 -7.17 -12.83 15.78
N GLU A 217 -7.20 -12.61 14.47
CA GLU A 217 -6.39 -13.37 13.54
C GLU A 217 -4.89 -13.13 13.73
N GLY A 218 -4.49 -11.89 14.02
CA GLY A 218 -3.11 -11.55 14.36
C GLY A 218 -2.60 -12.32 15.58
N PHE A 219 -3.41 -12.41 16.64
CA PHE A 219 -3.07 -13.20 17.83
C PHE A 219 -3.06 -14.70 17.58
N GLN A 220 -3.96 -15.22 16.74
CA GLN A 220 -3.95 -16.62 16.33
C GLN A 220 -2.68 -16.96 15.55
N ALA A 221 -2.31 -16.11 14.58
CA ALA A 221 -1.09 -16.28 13.79
C ALA A 221 0.19 -16.25 14.65
N GLU A 222 0.25 -15.39 15.67
CA GLU A 222 1.37 -15.36 16.62
C GLU A 222 1.40 -16.61 17.51
N GLY A 223 0.25 -17.06 18.01
CA GLY A 223 0.13 -18.28 18.80
C GLY A 223 0.55 -19.54 18.04
N ASP A 224 0.14 -19.66 16.78
CA ASP A 224 0.49 -20.80 15.93
C ASP A 224 1.96 -20.79 15.55
N ALA A 225 2.55 -19.62 15.28
CA ALA A 225 4.00 -19.50 15.07
C ALA A 225 4.79 -19.94 16.32
N ASN A 226 4.36 -19.55 17.53
CA ASN A 226 5.06 -19.91 18.76
C ASN A 226 4.95 -21.40 19.10
N ARG A 227 3.82 -22.04 18.76
CA ARG A 227 3.66 -23.51 18.86
C ARG A 227 4.57 -24.25 17.89
N SER A 228 4.65 -23.82 16.63
CA SER A 228 5.52 -24.49 15.66
C SER A 228 7.00 -24.46 16.07
N TYR A 229 7.47 -23.35 16.65
CA TYR A 229 8.83 -23.27 17.20
C TYR A 229 9.05 -24.22 18.39
N SER A 230 8.04 -24.36 19.25
CA SER A 230 8.12 -25.25 20.42
C SER A 230 8.11 -26.73 20.02
N GLU A 231 7.34 -27.10 18.99
CA GLU A 231 7.28 -28.46 18.45
C GLU A 231 8.58 -28.84 17.70
N ASP A 232 9.16 -27.91 16.92
CA ASP A 232 10.47 -28.11 16.27
C ASP A 232 11.61 -28.28 17.29
N ASP A 233 11.62 -27.54 18.39
CA ASP A 233 12.63 -27.72 19.45
C ASP A 233 12.43 -29.07 20.18
N SER A 234 11.19 -29.48 20.44
CA SER A 234 10.90 -30.77 21.09
C SER A 234 11.26 -31.97 20.22
N SER A 235 11.01 -31.89 18.91
CA SER A 235 11.33 -32.97 17.97
C SER A 235 12.83 -33.10 17.72
N ASN A 236 13.57 -31.99 17.65
CA ASN A 236 15.03 -32.00 17.60
C ASN A 236 15.65 -32.60 18.88
N PHE A 237 15.05 -32.34 20.05
CA PHE A 237 15.51 -32.91 21.31
C PHE A 237 15.33 -34.43 21.35
N ASP A 238 14.14 -34.93 20.96
CA ASP A 238 13.84 -36.36 20.89
C ASP A 238 14.72 -37.11 19.87
N GLU A 239 15.05 -36.49 18.73
CA GLU A 239 15.97 -37.07 17.75
C GLU A 239 17.40 -37.16 18.32
N SER A 240 17.85 -36.11 19.01
CA SER A 240 19.18 -36.09 19.62
C SER A 240 19.33 -37.11 20.75
N GLU A 241 18.25 -37.37 21.51
CA GLU A 241 18.23 -38.38 22.58
C GLU A 241 18.26 -39.80 21.99
N LYS A 242 17.46 -40.08 20.96
CA LYS A 242 17.50 -41.37 20.23
C LYS A 242 18.85 -41.67 19.59
N LEU A 243 19.53 -40.66 19.06
CA LEU A 243 20.86 -40.81 18.48
C LEU A 243 21.90 -41.16 19.56
N ASN A 244 21.83 -40.50 20.71
CA ASN A 244 22.73 -40.77 21.84
C ASN A 244 22.52 -42.17 22.43
N ASP A 245 21.29 -42.65 22.55
CA ASP A 245 21.02 -44.01 23.01
C ASP A 245 21.49 -45.06 22.01
N SER A 246 21.34 -44.80 20.70
CA SER A 246 21.86 -45.69 19.65
C SER A 246 23.39 -45.80 19.69
N LEU A 247 24.11 -44.73 20.03
CA LEU A 247 25.57 -44.73 20.16
C LEU A 247 26.07 -45.44 21.43
N LYS A 248 25.26 -45.54 22.48
CA LYS A 248 25.60 -46.28 23.71
C LYS A 248 25.39 -47.80 23.60
N LEU A 249 24.63 -48.24 22.59
CA LEU A 249 24.28 -49.65 22.34
C LEU A 249 25.19 -50.33 21.30
N SER A 250 26.13 -49.59 20.68
CA SER A 250 27.17 -50.09 19.77
C SER A 250 28.54 -50.13 20.44
#